data_AF-A0A4Q4X4I9-F1
#
_entry.id   AF-A0A4Q4X4I9-F1
#
_cell.length_a   1.000
_cell.length_b   1.000
_cell.length_c   1.000
_cell.angle_alpha   90.00
_cell.angle_beta   90.00
_cell.angle_gamma   90.00
#
_symmetry.space_group_name_H-M   'P 1'
#
loop_
_entity.id
_entity.type
_entity.pdbx_description
1 polymer ?
#
loop_
_entity_poly.entity_id
_entity_poly.type
_entity_poly.pdbx_seq_one_letter_code
_entity_poly.pdbx_strand_id
1 'polypeptide(L)'
;MAGSKGKVCLATILAFLLEQIVVAFLGDVGQDEDFTEVEKKGKILLSTMIIADLKREFVEDLLWKAVGCNAIYEDQYLLGTSLARPVLAKAMMKAADEEGCDFVAHGCTGKGNDQVRFELAFYTINPTIKVIAPWRDPTFFNRFRGRNDLLDYAAEKGIPVTSTKAKPYSME
;
A
#
# COMPACT_ATOMS: atom_id res chain seq x y z
N MET A 1 -20.34 -9.12 22.23
CA MET A 1 -20.70 -7.77 21.76
C MET A 1 -20.25 -7.66 20.32
N ALA A 2 -21.17 -7.33 19.41
CA ALA A 2 -20.91 -7.26 17.98
C ALA A 2 -20.03 -6.03 17.68
N GLY A 3 -18.75 -6.25 17.38
CA GLY A 3 -17.84 -5.21 16.90
C GLY A 3 -18.13 -4.90 15.44
N SER A 4 -18.16 -3.61 15.08
CA SER A 4 -18.41 -3.14 13.73
C SER A 4 -17.38 -3.72 12.75
N LYS A 5 -17.85 -4.30 11.65
CA LYS A 5 -17.01 -4.77 10.55
C LYS A 5 -16.57 -3.55 9.73
N GLY A 6 -15.42 -2.98 10.09
CA GLY A 6 -14.85 -1.79 9.43
C GLY A 6 -14.24 -2.11 8.07
N LYS A 7 -14.31 -1.16 7.14
CA LYS A 7 -13.69 -1.29 5.81
C LYS A 7 -12.19 -0.94 5.88
N VAL A 8 -11.34 -1.75 5.25
CA VAL A 8 -9.85 -1.59 5.28
C VAL A 8 -9.30 -1.48 3.87
N CYS A 9 -8.23 -0.71 3.66
CA CYS A 9 -7.58 -0.55 2.36
C CYS A 9 -6.16 -1.15 2.28
N LEU A 10 -5.94 -2.01 1.27
CA LEU A 10 -4.71 -2.65 0.76
C LEU A 10 -3.78 -3.48 1.70
N ALA A 11 -4.06 -4.78 1.77
CA ALA A 11 -3.25 -5.82 1.12
C ALA A 11 -4.05 -7.12 1.21
N THR A 12 -4.37 -7.73 0.08
CA THR A 12 -5.29 -8.88 -0.09
C THR A 12 -5.17 -9.94 1.00
N ILE A 13 -3.95 -10.26 1.44
CA ILE A 13 -3.68 -11.24 2.51
C ILE A 13 -4.32 -10.83 3.86
N LEU A 14 -4.32 -9.54 4.20
CA LEU A 14 -4.91 -9.04 5.44
C LEU A 14 -6.45 -9.04 5.42
N ALA A 15 -7.05 -8.76 4.26
CA ALA A 15 -8.49 -8.88 4.04
C ALA A 15 -8.99 -10.29 4.39
N PHE A 16 -8.27 -11.29 3.90
CA PHE A 16 -8.54 -12.70 4.17
C PHE A 16 -8.24 -13.11 5.63
N LEU A 17 -7.32 -12.42 6.32
CA LEU A 17 -6.99 -12.72 7.72
C LEU A 17 -7.95 -12.09 8.72
N LEU A 18 -8.47 -10.90 8.43
CA LEU A 18 -9.32 -10.14 9.34
C LEU A 18 -10.82 -10.36 9.07
N GLU A 19 -11.17 -11.10 8.01
CA GLU A 19 -12.56 -11.32 7.54
C GLU A 19 -13.33 -10.00 7.38
N GLN A 20 -12.65 -8.96 6.88
CA GLN A 20 -13.22 -7.61 6.70
C GLN A 20 -13.54 -7.33 5.23
N ILE A 21 -14.43 -6.38 5.02
CA ILE A 21 -14.71 -5.82 3.69
C ILE A 21 -13.52 -4.92 3.32
N VAL A 22 -12.92 -5.14 2.15
CA VAL A 22 -11.69 -4.45 1.73
C VAL A 22 -11.88 -3.73 0.40
N VAL A 23 -11.43 -2.48 0.39
CA VAL A 23 -11.26 -1.68 -0.83
C VAL A 23 -9.78 -1.72 -1.17
N ALA A 24 -9.38 -2.30 -2.30
CA ALA A 24 -8.00 -2.11 -2.76
C ALA A 24 -7.82 -0.74 -3.38
N PHE A 25 -6.67 -0.14 -3.12
CA PHE A 25 -6.21 1.06 -3.79
C PHE A 25 -4.85 0.81 -4.43
N LEU A 26 -4.70 1.15 -5.71
CA LEU A 26 -3.45 1.15 -6.43
C LEU A 26 -3.27 2.51 -7.11
N GLY A 27 -2.16 3.19 -6.83
CA GLY A 27 -1.80 4.42 -7.53
C GLY A 27 -0.78 4.12 -8.65
N ASP A 28 -1.05 4.59 -9.86
CA ASP A 28 -0.10 4.64 -10.96
C ASP A 28 0.71 5.94 -10.87
N VAL A 29 1.98 5.82 -10.46
CA VAL A 29 2.95 6.91 -10.44
C VAL A 29 4.01 6.77 -11.53
N GLY A 30 3.76 5.89 -12.52
CA GLY A 30 4.65 5.62 -13.65
C GLY A 30 5.45 4.31 -13.52
N GLN A 31 5.08 3.42 -12.60
CA GLN A 31 5.69 2.10 -12.50
C GLN A 31 5.35 1.21 -13.71
N ASP A 32 6.28 0.32 -14.07
CA ASP A 32 6.08 -0.70 -15.10
C ASP A 32 5.28 -1.88 -14.51
N GLU A 33 3.95 -1.82 -14.64
CA GLU A 33 3.00 -2.79 -14.09
C GLU A 33 1.88 -3.08 -15.11
N ASP A 34 1.41 -4.33 -15.16
CA ASP A 34 0.24 -4.69 -15.97
C ASP A 34 -1.04 -4.41 -15.18
N PHE A 35 -1.49 -3.16 -15.21
CA PHE A 35 -2.70 -2.72 -14.51
C PHE A 35 -3.96 -3.52 -14.92
N THR A 36 -4.00 -4.07 -16.15
CA THR A 36 -5.14 -4.88 -16.60
C THR A 36 -5.17 -6.22 -15.86
N GLU A 37 -4.02 -6.86 -15.71
CA GLU A 37 -3.90 -8.10 -14.93
C GLU A 37 -4.13 -7.86 -13.43
N VAL A 38 -3.70 -6.72 -12.88
CA VAL A 38 -4.01 -6.38 -11.49
C VAL A 38 -5.51 -6.19 -11.30
N GLU A 39 -6.19 -5.46 -12.19
CA GLU A 39 -7.64 -5.25 -12.11
C GLU A 39 -8.42 -6.57 -12.17
N LYS A 40 -8.02 -7.48 -13.08
CA LYS A 40 -8.61 -8.83 -13.19
C LYS A 40 -8.46 -9.62 -11.89
N LYS A 41 -7.26 -9.63 -11.29
CA LYS A 41 -7.01 -10.30 -10.00
C LYS A 41 -7.82 -9.66 -8.87
N GLY A 42 -7.91 -8.33 -8.84
CA GLY A 42 -8.69 -7.58 -7.86
C GLY A 42 -10.16 -7.96 -7.89
N LYS A 43 -10.78 -8.03 -9.07
CA LYS A 43 -12.19 -8.42 -9.25
C LYS A 43 -12.53 -9.81 -8.71
N ILE A 44 -11.55 -10.72 -8.69
CA ILE A 44 -11.74 -12.09 -8.20
C ILE A 44 -11.64 -12.14 -6.67
N LEU A 45 -10.80 -11.29 -6.07
CA LEU A 45 -10.36 -11.43 -4.67
C LEU A 45 -10.96 -10.38 -3.73
N LEU A 46 -11.51 -9.29 -4.25
CA LEU A 46 -11.87 -8.10 -3.48
C LEU A 46 -13.27 -7.58 -3.84
N SER A 47 -13.90 -6.91 -2.87
CA SER A 47 -15.18 -6.24 -3.07
C SER A 47 -15.08 -5.03 -3.99
N THR A 48 -14.02 -4.24 -3.84
CA THR A 48 -13.80 -3.01 -4.61
C THR A 48 -12.31 -2.86 -4.89
N MET A 49 -11.95 -2.44 -6.10
CA MET A 49 -10.58 -2.06 -6.45
C MET A 49 -10.58 -0.72 -7.16
N ILE A 50 -9.77 0.22 -6.66
CA ILE A 50 -9.58 1.55 -7.19
C ILE A 50 -8.16 1.62 -7.76
N ILE A 51 -8.05 1.97 -9.04
CA ILE A 51 -6.78 2.26 -9.69
C ILE A 51 -6.79 3.75 -10.06
N ALA A 52 -5.88 4.54 -9.49
CA ALA A 52 -5.80 5.98 -9.72
C ALA A 52 -4.57 6.32 -10.58
N ASP A 53 -4.75 7.06 -11.67
CA ASP A 53 -3.62 7.66 -12.40
C ASP A 53 -3.13 8.91 -11.65
N LEU A 54 -1.92 8.81 -11.07
CA LEU A 54 -1.30 9.83 -10.25
C LEU A 54 -0.03 10.39 -10.90
N LYS A 55 0.32 10.01 -12.15
CA LYS A 55 1.55 10.44 -12.82
C LYS A 55 1.64 11.95 -12.90
N ARG A 56 0.53 12.59 -13.33
CA ARG A 56 0.46 14.04 -13.47
C ARG A 56 0.59 14.74 -12.12
N GLU A 57 -0.17 14.29 -11.12
CA GLU A 57 -0.11 14.85 -9.76
C GLU A 57 1.28 14.71 -9.18
N PHE A 58 1.93 13.55 -9.36
CA PHE A 58 3.30 13.33 -8.88
C PHE A 58 4.30 14.32 -9.49
N VAL A 59 4.20 14.56 -10.79
CA VAL A 59 5.06 15.51 -11.51
C VAL A 59 4.79 16.95 -11.06
N GLU A 60 3.53 17.38 -11.13
CA GLU A 60 3.13 18.77 -10.92
C GLU A 60 3.23 19.19 -9.44
N ASP A 61 2.83 18.31 -8.50
CA ASP A 61 2.74 18.68 -7.09
C ASP A 61 4.04 18.44 -6.31
N LEU A 62 4.93 17.54 -6.76
CA LEU A 62 6.14 17.18 -6.01
C LEU A 62 7.43 17.25 -6.83
N LEU A 63 7.51 16.59 -7.99
CA LEU A 63 8.80 16.50 -8.71
C LEU A 63 9.30 17.88 -9.13
N TRP A 64 8.45 18.75 -9.69
CA TRP A 64 8.88 20.10 -10.06
C TRP A 64 9.36 20.94 -8.87
N LYS A 65 8.74 20.75 -7.70
CA LYS A 65 9.15 21.46 -6.48
C LYS A 65 10.50 20.94 -5.98
N ALA A 66 10.69 19.63 -5.98
CA ALA A 66 11.95 19.00 -5.59
C ALA A 66 13.11 19.43 -6.51
N VAL A 67 12.87 19.50 -7.82
CA VAL A 67 13.85 20.04 -8.78
C VAL A 67 14.09 21.53 -8.53
N GLY A 68 13.03 22.32 -8.34
CA GLY A 68 13.13 23.76 -8.14
C GLY A 68 13.93 24.18 -6.91
N CYS A 69 13.97 23.34 -5.86
CA CYS A 69 14.79 23.58 -4.66
C CYS A 69 16.10 22.76 -4.63
N ASN A 70 16.44 22.04 -5.70
CA ASN A 70 17.58 21.12 -5.75
C ASN A 70 17.58 20.15 -4.55
N ALA A 71 16.44 19.51 -4.27
CA ALA A 71 16.31 18.56 -3.18
C ALA A 71 17.21 17.33 -3.42
N ILE A 72 18.30 17.26 -2.66
CA ILE A 72 19.26 16.15 -2.68
C ILE A 72 19.47 15.68 -1.25
N TYR A 73 19.35 14.37 -1.03
CA TYR A 73 19.63 13.74 0.25
C TYR A 73 21.04 13.17 0.25
N GLU A 74 21.82 13.49 1.29
CA GLU A 74 23.21 13.04 1.46
C GLU A 74 24.07 13.27 0.19
N ASP A 75 23.87 14.42 -0.46
CA ASP A 75 24.59 14.89 -1.65
C ASP A 75 24.55 13.97 -2.89
N GLN A 76 23.72 12.92 -2.89
CA GLN A 76 23.67 11.94 -3.97
C GLN A 76 22.26 11.51 -4.37
N TYR A 77 21.34 11.37 -3.41
CA TYR A 77 20.05 10.74 -3.67
C TYR A 77 18.95 11.76 -3.98
N LEU A 78 18.33 11.61 -5.16
CA LEU A 78 17.25 12.48 -5.66
C LEU A 78 15.85 12.13 -5.14
N LEU A 79 15.75 11.39 -4.04
CA LEU A 79 14.51 11.20 -3.29
C LEU A 79 13.35 10.52 -4.03
N GLY A 80 13.58 9.80 -5.13
CA GLY A 80 12.52 9.22 -5.98
C GLY A 80 11.42 8.48 -5.19
N THR A 81 11.80 7.54 -4.32
CA THR A 81 10.86 6.82 -3.45
C THR A 81 10.18 7.76 -2.46
N SER A 82 10.96 8.59 -1.77
CA SER A 82 10.46 9.51 -0.75
C SER A 82 9.39 10.46 -1.29
N LEU A 83 9.55 10.93 -2.53
CA LEU A 83 8.62 11.85 -3.19
C LEU A 83 7.35 11.15 -3.67
N ALA A 84 7.39 9.87 -4.04
CA ALA A 84 6.19 9.16 -4.49
C ALA A 84 5.20 8.85 -3.34
N ARG A 85 5.70 8.55 -2.13
CA ARG A 85 4.84 8.08 -1.01
C ARG A 85 3.78 9.09 -0.56
N PRO A 86 4.05 10.41 -0.44
CA PRO A 86 3.02 11.38 -0.07
C PRO A 86 1.87 11.47 -1.08
N VAL A 87 2.15 11.34 -2.40
CA VAL A 87 1.10 11.33 -3.44
C VAL A 87 0.19 10.13 -3.28
N LEU A 88 0.80 8.95 -3.14
CA LEU A 88 0.08 7.69 -2.92
C LEU A 88 -0.74 7.75 -1.63
N ALA A 89 -0.16 8.25 -0.54
CA ALA A 89 -0.85 8.35 0.75
C ALA A 89 -2.05 9.30 0.67
N LYS A 90 -1.89 10.46 0.02
CA LYS A 90 -2.97 11.44 -0.19
C LYS A 90 -4.11 10.85 -1.01
N ALA A 91 -3.80 10.20 -2.13
CA ALA A 91 -4.81 9.58 -2.98
C ALA A 91 -5.52 8.41 -2.27
N MET A 92 -4.78 7.62 -1.50
CA MET A 92 -5.36 6.53 -0.70
C MET A 92 -6.29 7.06 0.41
N MET A 93 -5.91 8.13 1.10
CA MET A 93 -6.76 8.78 2.10
C MET A 93 -8.04 9.36 1.49
N LYS A 94 -7.94 9.95 0.30
CA LYS A 94 -9.10 10.43 -0.46
C LYS A 94 -10.05 9.27 -0.80
N ALA A 95 -9.51 8.18 -1.35
CA ALA A 95 -10.31 6.99 -1.66
C ALA A 95 -10.95 6.38 -0.39
N ALA A 96 -10.22 6.37 0.73
CA ALA A 96 -10.73 5.90 2.00
C ALA A 96 -11.92 6.75 2.49
N ASP A 97 -11.85 8.07 2.37
CA ASP A 97 -12.93 8.99 2.72
C ASP A 97 -14.16 8.80 1.81
N GLU A 98 -13.96 8.75 0.49
CA GLU A 98 -15.02 8.55 -0.51
C GLU A 98 -15.77 7.22 -0.33
N GLU A 99 -15.06 6.15 0.07
CA GLU A 99 -15.63 4.82 0.33
C GLU A 99 -16.16 4.64 1.76
N GLY A 100 -15.98 5.64 2.63
CA GLY A 100 -16.36 5.60 4.04
C GLY A 100 -15.60 4.52 4.82
N CYS A 101 -14.28 4.46 4.66
CA CYS A 101 -13.41 3.54 5.38
C CYS A 101 -13.06 4.07 6.78
N ASP A 102 -13.24 3.24 7.81
CA ASP A 102 -12.84 3.56 9.18
C ASP A 102 -11.32 3.40 9.43
N PHE A 103 -10.65 2.63 8.56
CA PHE A 103 -9.25 2.25 8.68
C PHE A 103 -8.52 2.37 7.35
N VAL A 104 -7.22 2.65 7.42
CA VAL A 104 -6.29 2.50 6.30
C VAL A 104 -5.22 1.47 6.65
N ALA A 105 -4.75 0.68 5.70
CA ALA A 105 -3.66 -0.27 5.93
C ALA A 105 -2.53 -0.10 4.92
N HIS A 106 -1.32 -0.48 5.31
CA HIS A 106 -0.19 -0.54 4.39
C HIS A 106 0.64 -1.80 4.62
N GLY A 107 1.19 -2.35 3.53
CA GLY A 107 2.02 -3.55 3.55
C GLY A 107 3.51 -3.30 3.80
N CYS A 108 3.92 -2.06 4.12
CA CYS A 108 5.32 -1.72 4.34
C CYS A 108 5.93 -2.56 5.47
N THR A 109 7.20 -2.94 5.32
CA THR A 109 7.91 -3.71 6.35
C THR A 109 8.04 -2.89 7.63
N GLY A 110 7.96 -3.55 8.80
CA GLY A 110 8.06 -2.87 10.11
C GLY A 110 9.44 -2.28 10.43
N LYS A 111 10.42 -2.42 9.53
CA LYS A 111 11.79 -1.89 9.68
C LYS A 111 12.19 -0.89 8.59
N GLY A 112 11.33 -0.67 7.59
CA GLY A 112 11.61 0.23 6.46
C GLY A 112 11.16 1.67 6.70
N ASN A 113 11.61 2.59 5.84
CA ASN A 113 11.24 4.00 5.92
C ASN A 113 9.81 4.28 5.43
N ASP A 114 9.29 3.45 4.51
CA ASP A 114 7.99 3.69 3.89
C ASP A 114 6.82 3.68 4.88
N GLN A 115 6.88 2.86 5.93
CA GLN A 115 5.85 2.89 6.98
C GLN A 115 5.72 4.30 7.58
N VAL A 116 6.85 4.97 7.83
CA VAL A 116 6.89 6.30 8.42
C VAL A 116 6.34 7.31 7.42
N ARG A 117 6.73 7.20 6.14
CA ARG A 117 6.27 8.10 5.08
C ARG A 117 4.75 8.04 4.90
N PHE A 118 4.18 6.84 4.86
CA PHE A 118 2.73 6.66 4.74
C PHE A 118 2.00 7.12 6.00
N GLU A 119 2.42 6.66 7.18
CA GLU A 119 1.72 6.97 8.44
C GLU A 119 1.76 8.45 8.77
N LEU A 120 2.90 9.12 8.61
CA LEU A 120 2.96 10.57 8.81
C LEU A 120 2.04 11.32 7.84
N ALA A 121 1.98 10.89 6.58
CA ALA A 121 1.07 11.49 5.60
C ALA A 121 -0.41 11.23 5.98
N PHE A 122 -0.76 10.02 6.41
CA PHE A 122 -2.10 9.68 6.88
C PHE A 122 -2.53 10.53 8.06
N TYR A 123 -1.69 10.62 9.10
CA TYR A 123 -1.99 11.42 10.29
C TYR A 123 -1.97 12.93 10.03
N THR A 124 -1.23 13.39 9.02
CA THR A 124 -1.28 14.79 8.58
C THR A 124 -2.63 15.13 7.94
N ILE A 125 -3.22 14.20 7.19
CA ILE A 125 -4.51 14.38 6.51
C ILE A 125 -5.68 14.18 7.48
N ASN A 126 -5.64 13.09 8.26
CA ASN A 126 -6.64 12.79 9.28
C ASN A 126 -5.95 12.23 10.53
N PRO A 127 -5.72 13.05 11.57
CA PRO A 127 -5.06 12.62 12.80
C PRO A 127 -5.80 11.51 13.58
N THR A 128 -7.08 11.28 13.28
CA THR A 128 -7.92 10.29 13.97
C THR A 128 -8.02 8.97 13.22
N ILE A 129 -7.46 8.88 12.00
CA ILE A 129 -7.51 7.65 11.21
C ILE A 129 -6.78 6.52 11.93
N LYS A 130 -7.37 5.33 11.89
CA LYS A 130 -6.74 4.13 12.46
C LYS A 130 -5.93 3.44 11.37
N VAL A 131 -4.63 3.29 11.61
CA VAL A 131 -3.73 2.61 10.68
C VAL A 131 -3.54 1.15 11.09
N ILE A 132 -3.68 0.25 10.12
CA ILE A 132 -3.38 -1.17 10.28
C ILE A 132 -2.05 -1.48 9.58
N ALA A 133 -1.03 -1.86 10.35
CA ALA A 133 0.32 -2.15 9.88
C ALA A 133 0.72 -3.59 10.24
N PRO A 134 0.44 -4.58 9.37
CA PRO A 134 0.53 -6.00 9.71
C PRO A 134 1.93 -6.44 10.15
N TRP A 135 2.96 -5.91 9.51
CA TRP A 135 4.35 -6.25 9.84
C TRP A 135 4.82 -5.72 11.21
N ARG A 136 3.98 -4.97 11.92
CA ARG A 136 4.17 -4.57 13.32
C ARG A 136 3.22 -5.26 14.30
N ASP A 137 2.27 -6.07 13.81
CA ASP A 137 1.36 -6.85 14.64
C ASP A 137 2.00 -8.19 15.02
N PRO A 138 2.23 -8.48 16.33
CA PRO A 138 2.73 -9.76 16.80
C PRO A 138 1.94 -10.97 16.31
N THR A 139 0.63 -10.84 16.14
CA THR A 139 -0.22 -11.92 15.63
C THR A 139 0.15 -12.27 14.20
N PHE A 140 0.41 -11.24 13.37
CA PHE A 140 0.72 -11.41 11.96
C PHE A 140 2.15 -11.93 11.75
N PHE A 141 3.17 -11.29 12.32
CA PHE A 141 4.56 -11.69 12.05
C PHE A 141 4.97 -13.00 12.76
N ASN A 142 4.25 -13.43 13.80
CA ASN A 142 4.45 -14.76 14.37
C ASN A 142 3.80 -15.87 13.52
N ARG A 143 2.70 -15.55 12.83
CA ARG A 143 2.07 -16.46 11.86
C ARG A 143 2.83 -16.53 10.54
N PHE A 144 3.34 -15.41 10.06
CA PHE A 144 4.09 -15.31 8.80
C PHE A 144 5.53 -14.91 9.10
N ARG A 145 6.40 -15.91 9.26
CA ARG A 145 7.84 -15.73 9.51
C ARG A 145 8.60 -15.31 8.26
N GLY A 146 8.04 -15.55 7.08
CA GLY A 146 8.66 -15.16 5.83
C GLY A 146 7.79 -15.39 4.59
N ARG A 147 8.44 -15.29 3.43
CA ARG A 147 7.78 -15.40 2.12
C ARG A 147 7.13 -16.77 1.88
N ASN A 148 7.73 -17.86 2.38
CA ASN A 148 7.18 -19.20 2.17
C ASN A 148 5.80 -19.36 2.82
N ASP A 149 5.66 -18.93 4.08
CA ASP A 149 4.38 -18.99 4.80
C ASP A 149 3.27 -18.18 4.09
N LEU A 150 3.64 -17.05 3.47
CA LEU A 150 2.72 -16.24 2.67
C LEU A 150 2.30 -16.95 1.37
N LEU A 151 3.23 -17.66 0.73
CA LEU A 151 2.95 -18.46 -0.48
C LEU A 151 2.05 -19.65 -0.16
N ASP A 152 2.32 -20.35 0.94
CA ASP A 152 1.51 -21.49 1.40
C ASP A 152 0.09 -21.04 1.75
N TYR A 153 -0.06 -19.92 2.46
CA TYR A 153 -1.36 -19.34 2.76
C TYR A 153 -2.10 -18.88 1.50
N ALA A 154 -1.39 -18.27 0.54
CA ALA A 154 -1.98 -17.89 -0.74
C ALA A 154 -2.49 -19.12 -1.50
N ALA A 155 -1.72 -20.21 -1.53
CA ALA A 155 -2.14 -21.47 -2.14
C ALA A 155 -3.38 -22.06 -1.45
N GLU A 156 -3.41 -22.08 -0.11
CA GLU A 156 -4.56 -22.56 0.68
C GLU A 156 -5.84 -21.77 0.36
N LYS A 157 -5.73 -20.45 0.20
CA LYS A 157 -6.85 -19.56 -0.09
C LYS A 157 -7.15 -19.38 -1.58
N GLY A 158 -6.43 -20.08 -2.46
CA GLY A 158 -6.59 -19.96 -3.91
C GLY A 158 -6.23 -18.58 -4.46
N ILE A 159 -5.36 -17.83 -3.78
CA ILE A 159 -4.90 -16.50 -4.19
C ILE A 159 -3.82 -16.67 -5.27
N PRO A 160 -4.03 -16.17 -6.51
CA PRO A 160 -3.03 -16.24 -7.57
C PRO A 160 -1.82 -15.36 -7.26
N VAL A 161 -0.66 -15.98 -7.03
CA VAL A 161 0.61 -15.27 -6.78
C VAL A 161 1.58 -15.51 -7.94
N THR A 162 2.03 -14.42 -8.57
CA THR A 162 3.00 -14.43 -9.69
C THR A 162 4.45 -14.29 -9.23
N SER A 163 4.71 -14.32 -7.92
CA SER A 163 6.01 -13.99 -7.34
C SER A 163 7.07 -15.06 -7.67
N THR A 164 7.86 -14.82 -8.72
CA THR A 164 8.97 -15.69 -9.12
C THR A 164 10.22 -15.46 -8.26
N LYS A 165 11.10 -16.46 -8.17
CA LYS A 165 12.42 -16.37 -7.49
C LYS A 165 13.46 -15.56 -8.28
N ALA A 166 13.07 -14.85 -9.34
CA ALA A 166 13.96 -14.50 -10.43
C ALA A 166 14.90 -13.31 -10.16
N LYS A 167 14.60 -12.42 -9.21
CA LYS A 167 15.45 -11.25 -8.91
C LYS A 167 16.06 -11.36 -7.50
N PRO A 168 17.40 -11.26 -7.34
CA PRO A 168 18.07 -11.41 -6.05
C PRO A 168 18.02 -10.14 -5.17
N TYR A 169 17.34 -9.08 -5.64
CA TYR A 169 17.21 -7.80 -4.95
C TYR A 169 15.77 -7.30 -5.02
N SER A 170 15.38 -6.48 -4.04
CA SER A 170 14.10 -5.78 -4.03
C SER A 170 14.22 -4.51 -4.87
N MET A 171 13.16 -4.17 -5.61
CA MET A 171 13.04 -2.90 -6.34
C MET A 171 11.78 -2.19 -5.85
N GLU A 172 11.82 -0.87 -5.90
CA GLU A 172 10.69 0.01 -5.59
C GLU A 172 10.15 0.68 -6.84
#